data_AF-A0A7Y0AAT9-F1
#
_entry.id   AF-A0A7Y0AAT9-F1
#
_cell.length_a   1.000
_cell.length_b   1.000
_cell.length_c   1.000
_cell.angle_alpha   90.00
_cell.angle_beta   90.00
_cell.angle_gamma   90.00
#
_symmetry.space_group_name_H-M   'P 1'
#
loop_
_entity.id
_entity.type
_entity.pdbx_description
1 polymer ?
#
loop_
_entity_poly.entity_id
_entity_poly.type
_entity_poly.pdbx_seq_one_letter_code
_entity_poly.pdbx_strand_id
1 'polypeptide(L)' 'MPTCSIELGTADAIFACDTGAPLTWASRYLHMNGRRRLLNSIVHGNLGAALPQTIGAALAAPGRQVVALCSP' A
#
# COMPACT_ATOMS: atom_id res chain seq x y z
N MET A 1 8.20 -11.93 -0.38
CA MET A 1 6.75 -12.28 -0.40
C MET A 1 5.95 -11.11 0.17
N PRO A 2 5.24 -10.33 -0.66
CA PRO A 2 4.49 -9.14 -0.23
C PRO A 2 3.27 -9.46 0.66
N THR A 3 2.80 -10.72 0.66
CA THR A 3 1.68 -11.21 1.48
C THR A 3 1.93 -11.09 2.99
N CYS A 4 3.17 -11.31 3.45
CA CYS A 4 3.52 -11.18 4.87
C CYS A 4 3.29 -9.75 5.39
N SER A 5 3.67 -8.74 4.58
CA SER A 5 3.46 -7.33 4.91
C SER A 5 1.98 -6.93 4.89
N ILE A 6 1.17 -7.59 4.06
CA ILE A 6 -0.28 -7.36 3.97
C ILE A 6 -1.01 -7.92 5.21
N GLU A 7 -0.62 -9.10 5.69
CA GLU A 7 -1.24 -9.72 6.87
C GLU A 7 -0.81 -9.08 8.19
N LEU A 8 0.48 -8.77 8.34
CA LEU A 8 1.05 -8.23 9.57
C LEU A 8 0.82 -6.72 9.77
N GLY A 9 0.22 -6.03 8.79
CA GLY A 9 -0.03 -4.60 8.90
C GLY A 9 -1.04 -4.25 10.01
N THR A 10 -0.85 -3.11 10.68
CA THR A 10 -1.75 -2.67 11.76
C THR A 10 -3.19 -2.50 11.26
N ALA A 11 -4.15 -2.50 12.20
CA ALA A 11 -5.57 -2.36 11.89
C ALA A 11 -5.93 -1.02 11.22
N ASP A 12 -5.03 -0.04 11.26
CA ASP A 12 -5.18 1.28 10.66
C ASP A 12 -4.04 1.61 9.68
N ALA A 13 -3.30 0.61 9.18
CA ALA A 13 -2.19 0.82 8.28
C ALA A 13 -2.59 1.48 6.94
N ILE A 14 -1.67 2.25 6.36
CA ILE A 14 -1.77 2.82 5.02
C ILE A 14 -0.82 2.04 4.11
N PHE A 15 -1.37 1.41 3.08
CA PHE A 15 -0.63 0.68 2.07
C PHE A 15 -0.54 1.53 0.81
N ALA A 16 0.61 1.60 0.17
CA ALA A 16 0.72 2.07 -1.22
C ALA A 16 1.32 0.97 -2.09
N CYS A 17 0.74 0.76 -3.28
CA CYS A 17 1.15 -0.32 -4.17
C CYS A 17 1.49 0.20 -5.56
N ASP A 18 2.59 -0.31 -6.11
CA ASP A 18 2.91 -0.12 -7.52
C ASP A 18 1.96 -0.92 -8.40
N THR A 19 1.75 -0.41 -9.61
CA THR A 19 0.99 -1.12 -10.64
C THR A 19 1.67 -2.47 -10.95
N GLY A 20 0.88 -3.52 -11.18
CA GLY A 20 1.38 -4.85 -11.54
C GLY A 20 1.17 -5.90 -10.47
N ALA A 21 2.17 -6.75 -10.25
CA ALA A 21 2.07 -7.87 -9.31
C ALA A 21 1.75 -7.42 -7.86
N PRO A 22 2.40 -6.39 -7.28
CA PRO A 22 2.09 -5.95 -5.92
C PRO A 22 0.63 -5.53 -5.75
N LEU A 23 0.08 -4.77 -6.71
CA LEU A 23 -1.34 -4.41 -6.72
C LEU A 23 -2.26 -5.62 -6.85
N THR A 24 -1.88 -6.63 -7.64
CA THR A 24 -2.67 -7.87 -7.80
C THR A 24 -2.72 -8.68 -6.51
N TRP A 25 -1.61 -8.77 -5.78
CA TRP A 25 -1.58 -9.39 -4.47
C TRP A 25 -2.35 -8.55 -3.44
N ALA A 26 -2.16 -7.23 -3.42
CA ALA A 26 -2.90 -6.35 -2.53
C ALA A 26 -4.42 -6.45 -2.76
N SER A 27 -4.90 -6.42 -4.00
CA SER A 27 -6.34 -6.48 -4.28
C SER A 27 -6.98 -7.82 -3.89
N ARG A 28 -6.21 -8.91 -3.89
CA ARG A 28 -6.69 -10.25 -3.53
C ARG A 28 -6.59 -10.57 -2.04
N TYR A 29 -5.54 -10.09 -1.38
CA TYR A 29 -5.18 -10.54 -0.02
C TYR A 29 -5.25 -9.42 1.03
N LEU A 30 -5.31 -8.15 0.64
CA LEU A 30 -5.46 -7.06 1.61
C LEU A 30 -6.92 -6.97 2.05
N HIS A 31 -7.16 -7.45 3.27
CA HIS A 31 -8.47 -7.26 3.92
C HIS A 31 -8.63 -5.83 4.42
N MET A 32 -9.62 -5.13 3.86
CA MET A 32 -10.00 -3.77 4.25
C MET A 32 -11.00 -3.82 5.41
N ASN A 33 -10.82 -2.94 6.38
CA ASN A 33 -11.63 -2.90 7.62
C ASN A 33 -12.22 -1.50 7.89
N GLY A 34 -12.28 -0.65 6.86
CA GLY A 34 -12.73 0.75 6.95
C GLY A 34 -11.71 1.74 7.53
N ARG A 35 -10.70 1.27 8.27
CA ARG A 35 -9.62 2.09 8.83
C ARG A 35 -8.34 2.02 7.99
N ARG A 36 -8.00 0.83 7.50
CA ARG A 36 -6.92 0.62 6.52
C ARG A 36 -7.19 1.43 5.26
N ARG A 37 -6.12 1.94 4.64
CA ARG A 37 -6.19 2.70 3.39
C ARG A 37 -5.25 2.09 2.36
N LEU A 38 -5.69 2.01 1.11
CA LEU A 38 -4.88 1.57 -0.01
C LEU A 38 -4.74 2.73 -1.00
N LEU A 39 -3.51 3.21 -1.16
CA LEU A 39 -3.09 4.15 -2.18
C LEU A 39 -2.54 3.35 -3.37
N ASN A 40 -2.94 3.72 -4.58
CA ASN A 40 -2.51 3.05 -5.79
C ASN A 40 -2.54 4.03 -6.97
N SER A 41 -1.95 3.62 -8.09
CA SER A 41 -1.91 4.39 -9.33
C SER A 41 -2.68 3.68 -10.46
N ILE A 42 -3.86 3.13 -10.16
CA ILE A 42 -4.59 2.28 -11.13
C ILE A 42 -5.16 3.03 -12.33
N VAL A 43 -5.41 4.34 -12.19
CA VAL A 43 -5.97 5.15 -13.28
C VAL A 43 -4.91 5.50 -14.31
N HIS A 44 -3.69 5.81 -13.88
CA HIS A 44 -2.58 6.19 -14.76
C HIS A 44 -1.65 5.01 -15.09
N GLY A 45 -1.60 3.98 -14.25
CA GLY A 45 -0.90 2.73 -14.50
C GLY A 45 0.64 2.81 -14.44
N ASN A 46 1.21 3.85 -13.83
CA ASN A 46 2.67 3.96 -13.73
C ASN A 46 3.28 3.05 -12.65
N LEU A 47 4.56 2.74 -12.84
CA LEU A 47 5.42 2.07 -11.87
C LEU A 47 6.19 3.12 -11.03
N GLY A 48 6.52 2.78 -9.79
CA GLY A 48 7.27 3.66 -8.88
C GLY A 48 6.43 4.71 -8.16
N ALA A 49 5.10 4.58 -8.17
CA ALA A 49 4.21 5.48 -7.42
C ALA A 49 4.11 5.12 -5.94
N ALA A 50 4.40 3.87 -5.55
CA ALA A 50 4.26 3.42 -4.17
C ALA A 50 5.12 4.22 -3.20
N LEU A 51 6.41 4.39 -3.50
CA LEU A 51 7.35 5.08 -2.62
C LEU A 51 6.98 6.56 -2.38
N PRO A 52 6.81 7.42 -3.40
CA PRO A 52 6.42 8.81 -3.16
C PRO A 52 5.06 8.94 -2.47
N GLN A 53 4.10 8.05 -2.78
CA GLN A 53 2.80 8.02 -2.09
C GLN A 53 2.95 7.68 -0.61
N THR A 54 3.80 6.70 -0.26
CA THR A 54 4.05 6.37 1.16
C THR A 54 4.75 7.48 1.92
N ILE A 55 5.69 8.20 1.32
CA ILE A 55 6.35 9.34 1.96
C ILE A 55 5.31 10.41 2.31
N GLY A 56 4.44 10.76 1.36
CA GLY A 56 3.34 11.70 1.60
C GLY A 56 2.38 11.20 2.68
N ALA A 57 2.02 9.91 2.66
CA ALA A 57 1.15 9.31 3.67
C ALA A 57 1.75 9.32 5.08
N ALA A 58 3.05 9.06 5.22
CA ALA A 58 3.76 9.09 6.50
C ALA A 58 3.80 10.51 7.08
N LEU A 59 3.98 11.52 6.23
CA LEU A 59 3.94 12.93 6.64
C LEU A 59 2.53 13.40 7.01
N ALA A 60 1.51 12.95 6.26
CA ALA A 60 0.12 13.35 6.49
C ALA A 60 -0.55 12.65 7.68
N ALA A 61 -0.06 11.47 8.06
CA ALA A 61 -0.62 10.68 9.16
C ALA A 61 0.47 10.13 10.10
N PRO A 62 1.17 11.03 10.82
CA PRO A 62 2.20 10.63 11.77
C PRO A 62 1.60 9.72 12.85
N GLY A 63 2.24 8.56 13.07
CA GLY A 63 1.80 7.54 14.03
C GLY A 63 1.04 6.36 13.43
N ARG A 64 0.66 6.40 12.14
CA ARG A 64 0.11 5.23 11.44
C ARG A 64 1.23 4.45 10.75
N GLN A 65 1.11 3.12 10.73
CA GLN A 65 2.02 2.30 9.95
C GLN A 65 1.79 2.56 8.47
N VAL A 66 2.87 2.84 7.72
CA VAL A 66 2.82 3.05 6.28
C VAL A 66 3.69 2.00 5.59
N VAL A 67 3.14 1.30 4.60
CA VAL A 67 3.78 0.16 3.92
C VAL A 67 3.78 0.41 2.41
N ALA A 68 4.97 0.39 1.80
CA ALA A 68 5.12 0.45 0.35
C ALA A 68 5.28 -0.97 -0.21
N LEU A 69 4.43 -1.35 -1.16
CA LEU A 69 4.56 -2.57 -1.95
C LEU A 69 5.07 -2.18 -3.35
N CYS A 70 6.39 -2.12 -3.49
CA CYS A 70 7.05 -1.80 -4.74
C CYS A 70 7.14 -3.02 -5.66
N SER A 71 7.11 -2.77 -6.96
CA SER A 71 7.51 -3.76 -7.96
C SER A 71 9.04 -3.89 -7.94
N PRO A 72 9.61 -5.09 -8.20
CA PRO A 72 11.05 -5.26 -8.34
C PRO A 72 11.62 -4.52 -9.55
#